data_AF-A0A840LEY0-F1
#
_entry.id   AF-A0A840LEY0-F1
#
_cell.length_a   1.000
_cell.length_b   1.000
_cell.length_c   1.000
_cell.angle_alpha   90.00
_cell.angle_beta   90.00
_cell.angle_gamma   90.00
#
_symmetry.space_group_name_H-M   'P 1'
#
loop_
_entity.id
_entity.type
_entity.pdbx_description
1 polymer ?
#
loop_
_entity_poly.entity_id
_entity_poly.type
_entity_poly.pdbx_seq_one_letter_code
_entity_poly.pdbx_strand_id
1 'polypeptide(L)'
;MPALTFSLKSALAAALLLGLLGCQTPRERVILLPKADGSPSGVVTVQSKTGASLRLDQSYAQVDAGTAGELKPGQSNAETVQKEYGSLLAMQPAKPRSFVVNFSSNSNELTVETAPIVALVREALTALQGGELVVIGHTDRVGSLEANDKLSLVRAETVRELLVRQGIPREKITVVGRGEREPLVATADEVAEARNRRVEIKLR
;
A
#
# COMPACT_ATOMS: atom_id res chain seq x y z
N MET A 1 -75.68 4.69 36.51
CA MET A 1 -75.92 5.78 35.52
C MET A 1 -76.06 7.11 36.28
N PRO A 2 -75.70 8.26 35.66
CA PRO A 2 -74.85 9.36 36.21
C PRO A 2 -75.51 10.29 37.25
N ALA A 3 -74.82 11.24 37.91
CA ALA A 3 -73.43 11.77 37.81
C ALA A 3 -72.72 11.75 39.20
N LEU A 4 -71.45 12.11 39.47
CA LEU A 4 -70.40 13.01 38.93
C LEU A 4 -70.58 14.52 39.20
N THR A 5 -69.74 15.05 40.09
CA THR A 5 -69.84 16.37 40.73
C THR A 5 -68.52 17.16 40.70
N PHE A 6 -68.68 18.48 40.58
CA PHE A 6 -67.73 19.55 40.93
C PHE A 6 -66.45 19.79 40.09
N SER A 7 -66.06 21.07 40.14
CA SER A 7 -65.09 21.78 39.30
C SER A 7 -64.17 22.60 40.22
N LEU A 8 -62.90 22.81 39.85
CA LEU A 8 -62.28 24.16 39.82
C LEU A 8 -60.86 24.17 39.21
N LYS A 9 -60.66 25.06 38.21
CA LYS A 9 -59.49 25.93 37.94
C LYS A 9 -58.05 25.39 38.11
N SER A 10 -57.26 25.36 37.01
CA SER A 10 -56.15 26.32 36.72
C SER A 10 -55.03 25.79 35.82
N ALA A 11 -54.51 26.69 34.97
CA ALA A 11 -53.10 26.81 34.52
C ALA A 11 -52.38 25.64 33.77
N LEU A 12 -52.42 25.73 32.44
CA LEU A 12 -51.26 26.01 31.57
C LEU A 12 -49.88 25.38 31.92
N ALA A 13 -49.47 24.34 31.17
CA ALA A 13 -48.11 24.22 30.59
C ALA A 13 -48.05 23.04 29.60
N ALA A 14 -47.84 23.32 28.31
CA ALA A 14 -47.51 22.29 27.32
C ALA A 14 -45.99 22.04 27.34
N ALA A 15 -45.59 20.81 27.70
CA ALA A 15 -44.20 20.35 27.55
C ALA A 15 -44.17 19.23 26.48
N LEU A 16 -44.08 19.66 25.23
CA LEU A 16 -43.92 18.81 24.06
C LEU A 16 -42.56 18.08 24.17
N LEU A 17 -42.54 16.79 24.52
CA LEU A 17 -41.33 15.96 24.46
C LEU A 17 -40.92 15.75 23.00
N LEU A 18 -40.25 16.76 22.43
CA LEU A 18 -39.56 16.62 21.16
C LEU A 18 -38.37 15.69 21.38
N GLY A 19 -38.46 14.48 20.83
CA GLY A 19 -37.39 13.49 20.92
C GLY A 19 -36.11 14.06 20.30
N LEU A 20 -35.05 14.14 21.11
CA LEU A 20 -33.70 14.37 20.64
C LEU A 20 -33.24 13.14 19.85
N LEU A 21 -33.64 13.09 18.57
CA LEU A 21 -32.99 12.28 17.55
C LEU A 21 -31.59 12.84 17.33
N GLY A 22 -30.68 12.50 18.25
CA GLY A 22 -29.27 12.79 18.11
C GLY A 22 -28.75 12.07 16.88
N CYS A 23 -28.52 12.81 15.80
CA CYS A 23 -27.75 12.34 14.65
C CYS A 23 -26.32 12.04 15.13
N GLN A 24 -26.11 10.83 15.64
CA GLN A 24 -24.77 10.31 15.90
C GLN A 24 -24.10 10.07 14.56
N THR A 25 -23.36 11.07 14.08
CA THR A 25 -22.45 10.90 12.95
C THR A 25 -21.47 9.77 13.28
N PRO A 26 -21.29 8.77 12.41
CA PRO A 26 -20.30 7.71 12.65
C PRO A 26 -18.92 8.36 12.80
N ARG A 27 -18.15 7.91 13.81
CA ARG A 27 -16.80 8.46 14.05
C ARG A 27 -15.79 7.93 13.05
N GLU A 28 -15.98 6.69 12.62
CA GLU A 28 -15.09 5.99 11.71
C GLU A 28 -15.94 5.31 10.63
N ARG A 29 -15.52 5.47 9.37
CA ARG A 29 -16.12 4.86 8.19
C ARG A 29 -15.03 4.08 7.45
N VAL A 30 -15.30 2.81 7.19
CA VAL A 30 -14.44 1.93 6.39
C VAL A 30 -15.18 1.61 5.09
N ILE A 31 -14.55 1.83 3.93
CA ILE A 31 -15.08 1.44 2.62
C ILE A 31 -14.04 0.56 1.93
N LEU A 32 -14.44 -0.64 1.50
CA LEU A 32 -13.57 -1.54 0.74
C LEU A 32 -13.49 -1.10 -0.72
N LEU A 33 -12.46 -0.34 -1.08
CA LEU A 33 -12.23 0.08 -2.48
C LEU A 33 -11.79 -1.11 -3.34
N PRO A 34 -12.18 -1.19 -4.63
CA PRO A 34 -11.55 -2.11 -5.58
C PRO A 34 -10.07 -1.76 -5.81
N LYS A 35 -9.33 -2.65 -6.47
CA LYS A 35 -7.97 -2.33 -6.94
C LYS A 35 -8.04 -1.25 -8.03
N ALA A 36 -6.90 -0.62 -8.30
CA ALA A 36 -6.77 0.42 -9.33
C ALA A 36 -7.07 -0.06 -10.77
N ASP A 37 -7.06 -1.37 -11.01
CA ASP A 37 -7.48 -2.01 -12.28
C ASP A 37 -8.99 -2.32 -12.33
N GLY A 38 -9.77 -1.93 -11.31
CA GLY A 38 -11.19 -2.21 -11.16
C GLY A 38 -11.52 -3.60 -10.60
N SER A 39 -10.53 -4.50 -10.45
CA SER A 39 -10.76 -5.84 -9.90
C SER A 39 -11.08 -5.81 -8.39
N PRO A 40 -11.80 -6.83 -7.86
CA PRO A 40 -12.07 -6.93 -6.43
C PRO A 40 -10.80 -6.91 -5.58
N SER A 41 -10.86 -6.18 -4.47
CA SER A 41 -9.82 -6.18 -3.43
C SER A 41 -9.89 -7.42 -2.55
N GLY A 42 -8.90 -7.58 -1.67
CA GLY A 42 -8.92 -8.61 -0.64
C GLY A 42 -10.03 -8.38 0.40
N VAL A 43 -10.27 -9.39 1.23
CA VAL A 43 -11.25 -9.34 2.32
C VAL A 43 -10.73 -8.46 3.46
N VAL A 44 -11.58 -7.60 4.01
CA VAL A 44 -11.33 -6.83 5.24
C VAL A 44 -12.33 -7.24 6.31
N THR A 45 -11.85 -7.51 7.53
CA THR A 45 -12.72 -7.74 8.69
C THR A 45 -12.60 -6.55 9.64
N VAL A 46 -13.69 -5.81 9.82
CA VAL A 46 -13.78 -4.71 10.79
C VAL A 46 -14.21 -5.30 12.13
N GLN A 47 -13.39 -5.10 13.17
CA GLN A 47 -13.68 -5.55 14.53
C GLN A 47 -13.84 -4.35 15.47
N SER A 48 -14.92 -4.36 16.24
CA SER A 48 -15.22 -3.38 17.27
C SER A 48 -14.58 -3.78 18.60
N LYS A 49 -14.28 -2.78 19.45
CA LYS A 49 -13.80 -2.99 20.83
C LYS A 49 -14.79 -3.76 21.71
N THR A 50 -16.07 -3.85 21.30
CA THR A 50 -17.11 -4.65 21.97
C THR A 50 -17.17 -6.11 21.50
N GLY A 51 -16.29 -6.52 20.57
CA GLY A 51 -16.26 -7.89 20.02
C GLY A 51 -17.15 -8.10 18.79
N ALA A 52 -17.97 -7.12 18.39
CA ALA A 52 -18.70 -7.18 17.12
C ALA A 52 -17.72 -7.22 15.94
N SER A 53 -17.97 -8.08 14.95
CA SER A 53 -17.09 -8.29 13.80
C SER A 53 -17.90 -8.34 12.51
N LEU A 54 -17.48 -7.58 11.50
CA LEU A 54 -18.16 -7.50 10.20
C LEU A 54 -17.15 -7.65 9.06
N ARG A 55 -17.47 -8.55 8.11
CA ARG A 55 -16.64 -8.87 6.95
C ARG A 55 -17.07 -8.03 5.74
N LEU A 56 -16.10 -7.48 5.03
CA LEU A 56 -16.23 -6.81 3.75
C LEU A 56 -15.45 -7.61 2.71
N ASP A 57 -16.14 -8.08 1.66
CA ASP A 57 -15.53 -8.80 0.54
C ASP A 57 -16.08 -8.39 -0.84
N GLN A 58 -16.96 -7.38 -0.89
CA GLN A 58 -17.48 -6.78 -2.12
C GLN A 58 -16.92 -5.38 -2.31
N SER A 59 -16.65 -5.00 -3.56
CA SER A 59 -16.24 -3.63 -3.91
C SER A 59 -17.27 -2.61 -3.43
N TYR A 60 -16.77 -1.55 -2.78
CA TYR A 60 -17.53 -0.49 -2.13
C TYR A 60 -18.41 -0.90 -0.94
N ALA A 61 -18.26 -2.12 -0.41
CA ALA A 61 -18.88 -2.50 0.85
C ALA A 61 -18.35 -1.60 1.99
N GLN A 62 -19.26 -1.13 2.85
CA GLN A 62 -19.01 -0.10 3.86
C GLN A 62 -19.35 -0.59 5.27
N VAL A 63 -18.59 -0.11 6.26
CA VAL A 63 -18.99 -0.14 7.68
C VAL A 63 -18.93 1.26 8.25
N ASP A 64 -20.03 1.70 8.85
CA ASP A 64 -20.07 2.87 9.71
C ASP A 64 -20.00 2.44 11.17
N ALA A 65 -18.94 2.85 11.88
CA ALA A 65 -18.70 2.50 13.28
C ALA A 65 -19.21 3.59 14.23
N GLY A 66 -20.12 3.20 15.12
CA GLY A 66 -20.71 4.05 16.15
C GLY A 66 -19.85 4.15 17.41
N THR A 67 -20.10 5.18 18.22
CA THR A 67 -19.34 5.46 19.46
C THR A 67 -19.48 4.37 20.53
N ALA A 68 -20.60 3.62 20.51
CA ALA A 68 -20.87 2.47 21.38
C ALA A 68 -20.28 1.15 20.85
N GLY A 69 -19.51 1.17 19.76
CA GLY A 69 -18.97 -0.04 19.13
C GLY A 69 -19.97 -0.79 18.26
N GLU A 70 -21.10 -0.16 17.88
CA GLU A 70 -21.99 -0.64 16.84
C GLU A 70 -21.29 -0.63 15.47
N LEU A 71 -21.38 -1.72 14.71
CA LEU A 71 -20.93 -1.79 13.32
C LEU A 71 -22.16 -1.82 12.41
N LYS A 72 -22.38 -0.79 11.60
CA LYS A 72 -23.51 -0.70 10.67
C LYS A 72 -23.02 -1.04 9.26
N PRO A 73 -23.42 -2.18 8.68
CA PRO A 73 -23.11 -2.49 7.29
C PRO A 73 -23.80 -1.49 6.36
N GLY A 74 -23.13 -1.14 5.27
CA GLY A 74 -23.66 -0.33 4.19
C GLY A 74 -23.01 -0.71 2.87
N GLN A 75 -23.48 -0.08 1.79
CA GLN A 75 -22.93 -0.25 0.46
C GLN A 75 -22.79 1.13 -0.18
N SER A 76 -21.59 1.44 -0.66
CA SER A 76 -21.30 2.64 -1.42
C SER A 76 -21.11 2.28 -2.90
N ASN A 77 -20.67 3.24 -3.71
CA ASN A 77 -20.35 3.04 -5.12
C ASN A 77 -19.21 3.98 -5.57
N ALA A 78 -18.72 3.78 -6.79
CA ALA A 78 -17.63 4.55 -7.37
C ALA A 78 -17.90 6.07 -7.40
N GLU A 79 -19.13 6.48 -7.75
CA GLU A 79 -19.50 7.89 -7.89
C GLU A 79 -19.53 8.60 -6.53
N THR A 80 -20.19 8.00 -5.54
CA THR A 80 -20.22 8.52 -4.16
C THR A 80 -18.81 8.63 -3.58
N VAL A 81 -17.99 7.57 -3.72
CA VAL A 81 -16.62 7.58 -3.22
C VAL A 81 -15.76 8.63 -3.91
N GLN A 82 -15.85 8.76 -5.24
CA GLN A 82 -15.07 9.75 -5.98
C GLN A 82 -15.51 11.18 -5.65
N LYS A 83 -16.81 11.40 -5.44
CA LYS A 83 -17.38 12.70 -5.06
C LYS A 83 -17.00 13.14 -3.65
N GLU A 84 -17.04 12.22 -2.67
CA GLU A 84 -16.76 12.52 -1.27
C GLU A 84 -15.27 12.49 -0.92
N TYR A 85 -14.50 11.56 -1.50
CA TYR A 85 -13.13 11.27 -1.11
C TYR A 85 -12.10 11.38 -2.24
N GLY A 86 -12.51 11.72 -3.47
CA GLY A 86 -11.62 11.72 -4.65
C GLY A 86 -10.35 12.57 -4.49
N SER A 87 -10.41 13.67 -3.73
CA SER A 87 -9.24 14.49 -3.39
C SER A 87 -8.25 13.75 -2.47
N LEU A 88 -8.75 13.02 -1.46
CA LEU A 88 -7.93 12.18 -0.57
C LEU A 88 -7.35 10.97 -1.32
N LEU A 89 -8.11 10.37 -2.24
CA LEU A 89 -7.63 9.29 -3.09
C LEU A 89 -6.53 9.76 -4.05
N ALA A 90 -6.65 10.98 -4.60
CA ALA A 90 -5.61 11.59 -5.43
C ALA A 90 -4.33 11.98 -4.64
N MET A 91 -4.42 12.11 -3.32
CA MET A 91 -3.27 12.35 -2.42
C MET A 91 -2.57 11.06 -1.94
N GLN A 92 -3.03 9.87 -2.35
CA GLN A 92 -2.32 8.64 -2.02
C GLN A 92 -0.91 8.63 -2.64
N PRO A 93 0.12 8.20 -1.90
CA PRO A 93 1.47 8.12 -2.45
C PRO A 93 1.51 7.14 -3.63
N ALA A 94 2.29 7.48 -4.65
CA ALA A 94 2.54 6.57 -5.76
C ALA A 94 3.11 5.25 -5.23
N LYS A 95 2.63 4.12 -5.77
CA LYS A 95 3.15 2.80 -5.38
C LYS A 95 4.65 2.73 -5.67
N PRO A 96 5.48 2.17 -4.76
CA PRO A 96 6.89 1.93 -5.03
C PRO A 96 7.05 1.15 -6.33
N ARG A 97 7.87 1.66 -7.25
CA ARG A 97 8.24 0.96 -8.47
C ARG A 97 9.61 0.35 -8.25
N SER A 98 9.76 -0.94 -8.52
CA SER A 98 11.07 -1.58 -8.59
C SER A 98 11.24 -2.41 -9.86
N PHE A 99 12.49 -2.53 -10.28
CA PHE A 99 12.92 -3.24 -11.47
C PHE A 99 14.02 -4.23 -11.08
N VAL A 100 14.07 -5.39 -11.73
CA VAL A 100 15.06 -6.44 -11.43
C VAL A 100 15.91 -6.70 -12.66
N VAL A 101 17.23 -6.60 -12.49
CA VAL A 101 18.24 -6.88 -13.51
C VAL A 101 19.01 -8.12 -13.11
N ASN A 102 19.14 -9.09 -14.03
CA ASN A 102 19.82 -10.36 -13.78
C ASN A 102 21.23 -10.36 -14.40
N PHE A 103 22.15 -11.11 -13.79
CA PHE A 103 23.51 -11.32 -14.30
C PHE A 103 23.65 -12.75 -14.85
N SER A 104 24.47 -12.94 -15.88
CA SER A 104 24.77 -14.29 -16.37
C SER A 104 25.58 -15.08 -15.33
N SER A 105 25.46 -16.42 -15.34
CA SER A 105 26.16 -17.27 -14.37
C SER A 105 27.68 -17.06 -14.44
N ASN A 106 28.28 -16.79 -13.28
CA ASN A 106 29.71 -16.54 -13.07
C ASN A 106 30.32 -15.30 -13.74
N SER A 107 29.50 -14.34 -14.21
CA SER A 107 30.03 -13.07 -14.73
C SER A 107 29.55 -11.85 -13.93
N ASN A 108 30.21 -10.72 -14.19
CA ASN A 108 29.74 -9.36 -13.86
C ASN A 108 29.12 -8.66 -15.08
N GLU A 109 28.77 -9.43 -16.11
CA GLU A 109 28.14 -8.96 -17.34
C GLU A 109 26.62 -9.04 -17.22
N LEU A 110 25.98 -8.02 -17.79
CA LEU A 110 24.53 -7.86 -17.79
C LEU A 110 23.92 -8.64 -18.95
N THR A 111 22.76 -9.25 -18.72
CA THR A 111 22.05 -9.96 -19.81
C THR A 111 21.53 -8.97 -20.86
N VAL A 112 21.38 -9.44 -22.10
CA VAL A 112 20.87 -8.64 -23.24
C VAL A 112 19.50 -8.00 -22.94
N GLU A 113 18.71 -8.62 -22.07
CA GLU A 113 17.40 -8.13 -21.59
C GLU A 113 17.48 -6.87 -20.71
N THR A 114 18.67 -6.40 -20.34
CA THR A 114 18.85 -5.23 -19.46
C THR A 114 18.52 -3.90 -20.16
N ALA A 115 18.70 -3.80 -21.47
CA ALA A 115 18.48 -2.57 -22.24
C ALA A 115 17.05 -1.99 -22.13
N PRO A 116 15.95 -2.75 -22.35
CA PRO A 116 14.59 -2.23 -22.20
C PRO A 116 14.25 -1.80 -20.77
N ILE A 117 14.79 -2.50 -19.75
CA ILE A 117 14.56 -2.17 -18.34
C ILE A 117 15.02 -0.74 -18.03
N VAL A 118 16.12 -0.31 -18.61
CA VAL A 118 16.72 1.01 -18.32
C VAL A 118 15.91 2.16 -18.94
N ALA A 119 15.27 1.92 -20.09
CA ALA A 119 14.31 2.87 -20.65
C ALA A 119 13.09 3.04 -19.71
N LEU A 120 12.56 1.94 -19.17
CA LEU A 120 11.45 1.95 -18.21
C LEU A 120 11.83 2.62 -16.88
N VAL A 121 13.05 2.39 -16.38
CA VAL A 121 13.59 3.06 -15.18
C VAL A 121 13.62 4.58 -15.40
N ARG A 122 14.11 5.05 -16.56
CA ARG A 122 14.16 6.49 -16.89
C ARG A 122 12.76 7.10 -16.98
N GLU A 123 11.84 6.46 -17.68
CA GLU A 123 10.44 6.91 -17.79
C GLU A 123 9.78 7.02 -16.40
N ALA A 124 9.93 5.97 -15.59
CA ALA A 124 9.38 5.94 -14.24
C ALA A 124 10.02 6.99 -13.31
N LEU A 125 11.32 7.29 -13.47
CA LEU A 125 12.00 8.36 -12.74
C LEU A 125 11.50 9.75 -13.17
N THR A 126 11.22 9.97 -14.46
CA THR A 126 10.66 11.25 -14.93
C THR A 126 9.21 11.50 -14.47
N ALA A 127 8.45 10.45 -14.17
CA ALA A 127 7.11 10.55 -13.60
C ALA A 127 7.10 10.94 -12.11
N LEU A 128 8.24 10.87 -11.41
CA LEU A 128 8.37 11.20 -9.99
C LEU A 128 9.11 12.53 -9.82
N GLN A 129 8.39 13.58 -9.42
CA GLN A 129 8.99 14.87 -9.09
C GLN A 129 9.96 14.70 -7.91
N GLY A 130 11.24 15.02 -8.12
CA GLY A 130 12.27 14.83 -7.10
C GLY A 130 12.74 13.39 -6.90
N GLY A 131 12.23 12.42 -7.66
CA GLY A 131 12.53 11.00 -7.43
C GLY A 131 14.02 10.64 -7.49
N GLU A 132 14.39 9.63 -6.70
CA GLU A 132 15.73 9.06 -6.57
C GLU A 132 15.70 7.53 -6.74
N LEU A 133 16.87 6.96 -7.06
CA LEU A 133 17.06 5.53 -7.26
C LEU A 133 17.91 4.92 -6.15
N VAL A 134 17.54 3.71 -5.71
CA VAL A 134 18.38 2.85 -4.87
C VAL A 134 18.64 1.56 -5.63
N VAL A 135 19.91 1.30 -5.97
CA VAL A 135 20.37 0.12 -6.70
C VAL A 135 20.98 -0.85 -5.71
N ILE A 136 20.34 -2.01 -5.54
CA ILE A 136 20.64 -3.00 -4.50
C ILE A 136 21.13 -4.28 -5.16
N GLY A 137 22.37 -4.67 -4.91
CA GLY A 137 22.93 -5.93 -5.39
C GLY A 137 22.71 -7.08 -4.42
N HIS A 138 22.47 -8.27 -4.98
CA HIS A 138 22.30 -9.52 -4.25
C HIS A 138 23.12 -10.67 -4.86
N THR A 139 23.41 -11.69 -4.06
CA THR A 139 24.04 -12.95 -4.47
C THR A 139 23.21 -14.15 -4.01
N ASP A 140 23.55 -15.32 -4.53
CA ASP A 140 23.23 -16.61 -3.91
C ASP A 140 24.10 -16.86 -2.65
N ARG A 141 23.85 -17.98 -1.96
CA ARG A 141 24.48 -18.37 -0.68
C ARG A 141 25.75 -19.23 -0.88
N VAL A 142 26.44 -19.07 -1.99
CA VAL A 142 27.64 -19.85 -2.35
C VAL A 142 28.89 -19.06 -1.99
N GLY A 143 29.84 -19.67 -1.29
CA GLY A 143 31.06 -19.02 -0.83
C GLY A 143 30.85 -18.07 0.36
N SER A 144 31.88 -17.27 0.68
CA SER A 144 31.89 -16.50 1.92
C SER A 144 31.04 -15.22 1.86
N LEU A 145 30.41 -14.88 2.99
CA LEU A 145 29.68 -13.62 3.20
C LEU A 145 30.44 -12.38 2.72
N GLU A 146 31.74 -12.29 3.00
CA GLU A 146 32.57 -11.14 2.61
C GLU A 146 32.78 -11.06 1.07
N ALA A 147 32.95 -12.20 0.41
CA ALA A 147 33.03 -12.26 -1.04
C ALA A 147 31.69 -11.89 -1.68
N ASN A 148 30.59 -12.41 -1.12
CA ASN A 148 29.22 -12.11 -1.56
C ASN A 148 28.85 -10.63 -1.37
N ASP A 149 29.27 -9.99 -0.28
CA ASP A 149 29.11 -8.55 -0.07
C ASP A 149 29.84 -7.73 -1.13
N LYS A 150 31.13 -7.99 -1.34
CA LYS A 150 31.93 -7.31 -2.37
C LYS A 150 31.36 -7.51 -3.77
N LEU A 151 30.98 -8.74 -4.12
CA LEU A 151 30.38 -9.06 -5.41
C LEU A 151 29.04 -8.35 -5.63
N SER A 152 28.19 -8.31 -4.59
CA SER A 152 26.90 -7.63 -4.66
C SER A 152 27.06 -6.12 -4.89
N LEU A 153 28.02 -5.48 -4.21
CA LEU A 153 28.32 -4.06 -4.37
C LEU A 153 28.85 -3.78 -5.78
N VAL A 154 29.79 -4.58 -6.29
CA VAL A 154 30.34 -4.44 -7.65
C VAL A 154 29.24 -4.56 -8.72
N ARG A 155 28.31 -5.53 -8.59
CA ARG A 155 27.17 -5.67 -9.51
C ARG A 155 26.24 -4.45 -9.49
N ALA A 156 25.96 -3.93 -8.30
CA ALA A 156 25.12 -2.74 -8.13
C ALA A 156 25.80 -1.49 -8.72
N GLU A 157 27.13 -1.36 -8.58
CA GLU A 157 27.90 -0.30 -9.22
C GLU A 157 27.90 -0.43 -10.76
N THR A 158 28.06 -1.62 -11.32
CA THR A 158 27.93 -1.85 -12.78
C THR A 158 26.58 -1.36 -13.32
N VAL A 159 25.49 -1.60 -12.57
CA VAL A 159 24.16 -1.09 -12.93
C VAL A 159 24.08 0.43 -12.79
N ARG A 160 24.64 1.05 -11.74
CA ARG A 160 24.74 2.53 -11.65
C ARG A 160 25.45 3.10 -12.87
N GLU A 161 26.62 2.59 -13.23
CA GLU A 161 27.39 3.12 -14.37
C GLU A 161 26.62 2.99 -15.69
N LEU A 162 25.82 1.94 -15.87
CA LEU A 162 24.94 1.83 -17.03
C LEU A 162 23.82 2.89 -16.99
N LEU A 163 23.13 3.07 -15.86
CA LEU A 163 22.09 4.09 -15.70
C LEU A 163 22.63 5.51 -15.95
N VAL A 164 23.85 5.81 -15.48
CA VAL A 164 24.55 7.09 -15.74
C VAL A 164 24.83 7.28 -17.23
N ARG A 165 25.33 6.25 -17.93
CA ARG A 165 25.52 6.30 -19.41
C ARG A 165 24.22 6.52 -20.18
N GLN A 166 23.06 6.20 -19.58
CA GLN A 166 21.73 6.40 -20.16
C GLN A 166 21.07 7.73 -19.74
N GLY A 167 21.85 8.63 -19.12
CA GLY A 167 21.45 10.01 -18.82
C GLY A 167 20.87 10.25 -17.43
N ILE A 168 20.90 9.26 -16.53
CA ILE A 168 20.45 9.47 -15.14
C ILE A 168 21.60 10.09 -14.31
N PRO A 169 21.40 11.24 -13.65
CA PRO A 169 22.46 11.87 -12.85
C PRO A 169 22.93 10.97 -11.70
N ARG A 170 24.25 10.90 -11.47
CA ARG A 170 24.88 9.98 -10.50
C ARG A 170 24.39 10.24 -9.08
N GLU A 171 24.20 11.51 -8.74
CA GLU A 171 23.70 12.00 -7.45
C GLU A 171 22.29 11.52 -7.11
N LYS A 172 21.49 11.14 -8.12
CA LYS A 172 20.17 10.52 -7.92
C LYS A 172 20.25 9.01 -7.66
N ILE A 173 21.43 8.40 -7.64
CA ILE A 173 21.59 6.93 -7.57
C ILE A 173 22.39 6.55 -6.31
N THR A 174 21.68 6.07 -5.29
CA THR A 174 22.27 5.39 -4.13
C THR A 174 22.58 3.94 -4.49
N VAL A 175 23.73 3.41 -4.05
CA VAL A 175 24.15 2.02 -4.32
C VAL A 175 24.39 1.26 -3.03
N VAL A 176 23.88 0.02 -2.95
CA VAL A 176 23.93 -0.83 -1.77
C VAL A 176 24.26 -2.28 -2.17
N GLY A 177 25.26 -2.88 -1.53
CA GLY A 177 25.47 -4.33 -1.57
C GLY A 177 24.75 -4.99 -0.39
N ARG A 178 23.95 -6.04 -0.65
CA ARG A 178 23.30 -6.85 0.41
C ARG A 178 23.86 -8.26 0.54
N GLY A 179 24.71 -8.69 -0.40
CA GLY A 179 25.20 -10.06 -0.49
C GLY A 179 24.04 -11.05 -0.54
N GLU A 180 24.17 -12.11 0.25
CA GLU A 180 23.20 -13.20 0.37
C GLU A 180 22.10 -12.98 1.43
N ARG A 181 22.07 -11.82 2.10
CA ARG A 181 21.19 -11.57 3.27
C ARG A 181 19.72 -11.41 2.91
N GLU A 182 19.43 -11.06 1.67
CA GLU A 182 18.07 -10.81 1.17
C GLU A 182 17.78 -11.67 -0.07
N PRO A 183 17.72 -13.01 0.09
CA PRO A 183 17.45 -13.93 -1.00
C PRO A 183 15.99 -13.79 -1.48
N LEU A 184 15.78 -13.87 -2.79
CA LEU A 184 14.45 -13.89 -3.41
C LEU A 184 13.80 -15.28 -3.26
N VAL A 185 14.63 -16.33 -3.30
CA VAL A 185 14.25 -17.72 -3.02
C VAL A 185 15.11 -18.17 -1.85
N ALA A 186 14.46 -18.57 -0.75
CA ALA A 186 15.17 -19.12 0.41
C ALA A 186 15.85 -20.44 0.03
N THR A 187 17.15 -20.52 0.25
CA THR A 187 17.98 -21.71 0.02
C THR A 187 18.82 -22.00 1.27
N ALA A 188 19.37 -23.21 1.37
CA ALA A 188 20.42 -23.50 2.33
C ALA A 188 21.75 -22.85 1.90
N ASP A 189 22.74 -22.87 2.81
CA ASP A 189 24.11 -22.43 2.54
C ASP A 189 24.77 -23.33 1.48
N GLU A 190 25.68 -22.77 0.70
CA GLU A 190 26.35 -23.39 -0.46
C GLU A 190 25.41 -23.87 -1.58
N VAL A 191 24.14 -23.44 -1.59
CA VAL A 191 23.19 -23.69 -2.68
C VAL A 191 23.16 -22.52 -3.66
N ALA A 192 23.56 -22.79 -4.90
CA ALA A 192 23.48 -21.85 -6.01
C ALA A 192 22.03 -21.61 -6.44
N GLU A 193 21.64 -20.35 -6.65
CA GLU A 193 20.31 -19.96 -7.11
C GLU A 193 20.41 -18.72 -8.00
N ALA A 194 20.16 -18.90 -9.30
CA ALA A 194 20.27 -17.85 -10.30
C ALA A 194 19.35 -16.64 -10.01
N ARG A 195 18.16 -16.88 -9.46
CA ARG A 195 17.19 -15.84 -9.10
C ARG A 195 17.65 -14.96 -7.93
N ASN A 196 18.61 -15.44 -7.13
CA ASN A 196 19.22 -14.66 -6.06
C ASN A 196 20.34 -13.74 -6.58
N ARG A 197 21.00 -14.09 -7.70
CA ARG A 197 22.05 -13.28 -8.37
C ARG A 197 21.47 -12.14 -9.21
N ARG A 198 20.85 -11.17 -8.54
CA ARG A 198 20.12 -10.04 -9.14
C ARG A 198 20.61 -8.69 -8.62
N VAL A 199 20.27 -7.63 -9.35
CA VAL A 199 20.26 -6.25 -8.84
C VAL A 199 18.82 -5.73 -8.90
N GLU A 200 18.33 -5.19 -7.79
CA GLU A 200 17.04 -4.51 -7.72
C GLU A 200 17.24 -2.99 -7.78
N ILE A 201 16.49 -2.30 -8.66
CA ILE A 201 16.47 -0.84 -8.78
C ILE A 201 15.14 -0.37 -8.19
N LYS A 202 15.16 0.29 -7.03
CA LYS A 202 13.98 0.86 -6.36
C LYS A 202 13.89 2.35 -6.62
N LEU A 203 12.69 2.82 -6.95
CA LEU A 203 12.37 4.25 -7.04
C LEU A 203 11.79 4.71 -5.69
N ARG A 204 12.25 5.86 -5.21
CA ARG A 204 11.78 6.55 -4.00
C ARG A 204 11.56 8.04 -4.27
#